data_AF-A0A0P0R7Z1-F1
#
_entry.id   AF-A0A0P0R7Z1-F1
#
_cell.length_a   1.000
_cell.length_b   1.000
_cell.length_c   1.000
_cell.angle_alpha   90.00
_cell.angle_beta   90.00
_cell.angle_gamma   90.00
#
_symmetry.space_group_name_H-M   'P 1'
#
loop_
_entity.id
_entity.type
_entity.pdbx_description
1 polymer ?
#
loop_
_entity_poly.entity_id
_entity_poly.type
_entity_poly.pdbx_seq_one_letter_code
_entity_poly.pdbx_strand_id
1 'polypeptide(L)'
;MAKGTDGTIVDFKGTAGSRKLTGVANGDVNASSVDAVNGAQLFNVAQSAADALGGGSTVNSDGTISNGRLSAVFIRAASFKTKRAPSGARLVCMSASLRCRAPLFGARWIANAARHAPHDVS
;
A
#
# COMPACT_ATOMS: atom_id res chain seq x y z
N MET A 1 -44.49 -9.41 12.55
CA MET A 1 -43.02 -9.42 12.53
C MET A 1 -42.53 -7.97 12.41
N ALA A 2 -42.02 -7.44 13.52
CA ALA A 2 -41.34 -6.14 13.80
C ALA A 2 -41.84 -4.80 13.22
N LYS A 3 -42.47 -4.74 12.05
CA LYS A 3 -42.77 -3.48 11.31
C LYS A 3 -43.79 -2.51 11.96
N GLY A 4 -44.14 -2.71 13.22
CA GLY A 4 -45.16 -1.94 13.93
C GLY A 4 -45.15 -2.17 15.44
N THR A 5 -44.00 -2.57 15.98
CA THR A 5 -43.78 -2.78 17.40
C THR A 5 -42.48 -2.09 17.77
N ASP A 6 -42.43 -1.41 18.90
CA ASP A 6 -41.19 -0.80 19.39
C ASP A 6 -40.13 -1.86 19.69
N GLY A 7 -38.86 -1.47 19.58
CA GLY A 7 -37.72 -2.35 19.82
C GLY A 7 -36.52 -1.94 18.97
N THR A 8 -35.34 -1.85 19.58
CA THR A 8 -34.10 -1.41 18.92
C THR A 8 -33.11 -2.55 18.68
N ILE A 9 -33.47 -3.78 19.10
CA ILE A 9 -32.60 -4.96 19.03
C ILE A 9 -33.39 -6.14 18.47
N VAL A 10 -32.77 -6.84 17.52
CA VAL A 10 -33.24 -8.14 17.03
C VAL A 10 -32.19 -9.18 17.39
N ASP A 11 -32.55 -10.15 18.24
CA ASP A 11 -31.68 -11.29 18.56
C ASP A 11 -32.02 -12.50 17.67
N PHE A 12 -31.01 -12.98 16.94
CA PHE A 12 -31.12 -14.13 16.05
C PHE A 12 -30.66 -15.46 16.69
N LYS A 13 -30.34 -15.48 17.99
CA LYS A 13 -29.94 -16.70 18.70
C LYS A 13 -31.08 -17.71 18.77
N GLY A 14 -30.69 -18.98 18.75
CA GLY A 14 -31.56 -20.13 18.99
C GLY A 14 -31.15 -20.90 20.22
N THR A 15 -31.86 -21.99 20.49
CA THR A 15 -31.48 -22.96 21.54
C THR A 15 -30.11 -23.58 21.30
N ALA A 16 -29.67 -23.67 20.03
CA ALA A 16 -28.34 -24.12 19.64
C ALA A 16 -27.28 -22.99 19.56
N GLY A 17 -27.62 -21.77 19.98
CA GLY A 17 -26.71 -20.61 19.95
C GLY A 17 -26.87 -19.70 18.73
N SER A 18 -25.79 -18.99 18.39
CA SER A 18 -25.76 -18.02 17.28
C SER A 18 -25.94 -18.70 15.92
N ARG A 19 -26.59 -18.00 14.99
CA ARG A 19 -26.88 -18.49 13.63
C ARG A 19 -26.12 -17.68 12.58
N LYS A 20 -25.82 -18.31 11.44
CA LYS A 20 -25.35 -17.60 10.25
C LYS A 20 -26.54 -16.97 9.53
N LEU A 21 -26.51 -15.65 9.31
CA LEU A 21 -27.45 -14.97 8.44
C LEU A 21 -26.95 -15.09 6.99
N THR A 22 -27.74 -15.71 6.12
CA THR A 22 -27.40 -15.93 4.69
C THR A 22 -28.46 -15.35 3.77
N GLY A 23 -28.15 -15.19 2.48
CA GLY A 23 -29.07 -14.57 1.52
C GLY A 23 -29.14 -13.04 1.60
N VAL A 24 -28.17 -12.41 2.29
CA VAL A 24 -28.05 -10.95 2.37
C VAL A 24 -27.41 -10.44 1.08
N ALA A 25 -28.16 -9.69 0.28
CA ALA A 25 -27.64 -8.98 -0.89
C ALA A 25 -26.58 -7.94 -0.46
N ASN A 26 -25.85 -7.37 -1.42
CA ASN A 26 -24.91 -6.30 -1.09
C ASN A 26 -25.69 -5.09 -0.56
N GLY A 27 -25.37 -4.64 0.65
CA GLY A 27 -25.92 -3.41 1.21
C GLY A 27 -25.20 -2.18 0.68
N ASP A 28 -25.85 -1.02 0.68
CA ASP A 28 -25.19 0.21 0.26
C ASP A 28 -24.12 0.62 1.28
N VAL A 29 -22.96 1.07 0.79
CA VAL A 29 -21.85 1.54 1.63
C VAL A 29 -21.71 3.04 1.48
N ASN A 30 -22.40 3.78 2.33
CA ASN A 30 -22.37 5.24 2.41
C ASN A 30 -22.66 5.72 3.85
N ALA A 31 -22.43 7.01 4.12
CA ALA A 31 -22.48 7.58 5.48
C ALA A 31 -23.86 7.47 6.16
N SER A 32 -24.93 7.32 5.40
CA SER A 32 -26.32 7.25 5.89
C SER A 32 -26.94 5.86 5.78
N SER A 33 -26.18 4.86 5.30
CA SER A 33 -26.73 3.52 5.06
C SER A 33 -27.10 2.81 6.36
N VAL A 34 -28.25 2.15 6.33
CA VAL A 34 -28.75 1.27 7.40
C VAL A 34 -28.83 -0.19 6.94
N ASP A 35 -28.24 -0.48 5.78
CA ASP A 35 -28.27 -1.81 5.19
C ASP A 35 -27.27 -2.75 5.85
N ALA A 36 -27.60 -4.03 5.90
CA ALA A 36 -26.66 -5.05 6.31
C ALA A 36 -25.59 -5.26 5.22
N VAL A 37 -24.32 -5.29 5.63
CA VAL A 37 -23.20 -5.67 4.74
C VAL A 37 -22.96 -7.18 4.81
N ASN A 38 -22.62 -7.78 3.68
CA ASN A 38 -22.30 -9.21 3.62
C ASN A 38 -20.78 -9.47 3.59
N GLY A 39 -20.40 -10.75 3.66
CA GLY A 39 -19.00 -11.16 3.67
C GLY A 39 -18.20 -10.79 2.42
N ALA A 40 -18.83 -10.72 1.25
CA ALA A 40 -18.12 -10.35 0.01
C ALA A 40 -17.67 -8.88 0.03
N GLN A 41 -18.51 -7.99 0.58
CA GLN A 41 -18.16 -6.58 0.74
C GLN A 41 -17.02 -6.39 1.74
N LEU A 42 -17.06 -7.09 2.89
CA LEU A 42 -15.97 -7.04 3.87
C LEU A 42 -14.66 -7.61 3.29
N PHE A 43 -14.73 -8.69 2.51
CA PHE A 43 -13.57 -9.25 1.83
C PHE A 43 -12.93 -8.26 0.86
N ASN A 44 -13.71 -7.51 0.07
CA ASN A 44 -13.18 -6.51 -0.84
C ASN A 44 -12.42 -5.40 -0.10
N VAL A 45 -12.89 -4.98 1.08
CA VAL A 45 -12.18 -4.02 1.94
C VAL A 45 -10.88 -4.60 2.46
N ALA A 46 -10.91 -5.85 2.95
CA ALA A 46 -9.70 -6.54 3.40
C ALA A 46 -8.67 -6.72 2.27
N GLN A 47 -9.12 -6.99 1.05
CA GLN A 47 -8.25 -7.12 -0.13
C GLN A 47 -7.62 -5.78 -0.49
N SER A 48 -8.40 -4.69 -0.47
CA SER A 48 -7.89 -3.34 -0.70
C SER A 48 -6.81 -2.97 0.32
N ALA A 49 -6.99 -3.39 1.59
CA ALA A 49 -5.97 -3.21 2.62
C ALA A 49 -4.72 -4.06 2.36
N ALA A 50 -4.86 -5.33 1.98
CA ALA A 50 -3.73 -6.19 1.61
C ALA A 50 -2.94 -5.63 0.41
N ASP A 51 -3.64 -5.10 -0.60
CA ASP A 51 -3.02 -4.47 -1.77
C ASP A 51 -2.24 -3.21 -1.39
N ALA A 52 -2.79 -2.40 -0.48
CA ALA A 52 -2.12 -1.21 0.04
C ALA A 52 -0.87 -1.55 0.88
N LEU A 53 -0.90 -2.67 1.60
CA LEU A 53 0.26 -3.19 2.33
C LEU A 53 1.33 -3.76 1.39
N GLY A 54 0.93 -4.27 0.22
CA GLY A 54 1.85 -4.79 -0.79
C GLY A 54 2.64 -6.00 -0.31
N GLY A 55 3.83 -6.22 -0.87
CA GLY A 55 4.75 -7.28 -0.41
C GLY A 55 4.24 -8.72 -0.57
N GLY A 56 3.21 -8.95 -1.39
CA GLY A 56 2.56 -10.26 -1.51
C GLY A 56 1.58 -10.59 -0.39
N SER A 57 1.10 -9.58 0.34
CA SER A 57 0.06 -9.76 1.35
C SER A 57 -1.24 -10.26 0.73
N THR A 58 -1.93 -11.19 1.40
CA THR A 58 -3.16 -11.81 0.91
C THR A 58 -4.21 -11.91 2.00
N VAL A 59 -5.48 -11.85 1.62
CA VAL A 59 -6.59 -12.13 2.54
C VAL A 59 -6.82 -13.63 2.66
N ASN A 60 -6.79 -14.14 3.89
CA ASN A 60 -7.10 -15.52 4.21
C ASN A 60 -8.62 -15.77 4.22
N SER A 61 -9.02 -17.04 4.22
CA SER A 61 -10.44 -17.43 4.28
C SER A 61 -11.17 -17.01 5.56
N ASP A 62 -10.43 -16.72 6.64
CA ASP A 62 -10.96 -16.20 7.91
C ASP A 62 -11.04 -14.67 7.96
N GLY A 63 -10.65 -13.97 6.88
CA GLY A 63 -10.63 -12.52 6.78
C GLY A 63 -9.37 -11.84 7.32
N THR A 64 -8.41 -12.60 7.86
CA THR A 64 -7.12 -12.04 8.29
C THR A 64 -6.22 -11.74 7.09
N ILE A 65 -5.33 -10.75 7.21
CA ILE A 65 -4.30 -10.48 6.20
C ILE A 65 -3.03 -11.22 6.60
N SER A 66 -2.59 -12.17 5.77
CA SER A 66 -1.28 -12.81 5.91
C SER A 66 -0.24 -11.98 5.17
N ASN A 67 0.85 -11.66 5.85
CA ASN A 67 1.99 -11.02 5.21
C ASN A 67 2.71 -12.08 4.37
N GLY A 68 2.50 -12.04 3.05
CA GLY A 68 3.47 -12.61 2.12
C GLY A 68 4.84 -12.09 2.52
N ARG A 69 5.80 -13.00 2.65
CA ARG A 69 7.14 -12.78 3.19
C ARG A 69 7.64 -11.38 2.81
N LEU A 70 7.77 -10.48 3.79
CA LEU A 70 8.39 -9.16 3.63
C LEU A 70 9.87 -9.31 3.28
N SER A 71 10.20 -9.72 2.06
CA SER A 71 11.53 -9.49 1.50
C SER A 71 11.56 -8.06 0.99
N ALA A 72 11.65 -7.12 1.93
CA ALA A 72 11.73 -5.67 1.74
C ALA A 72 10.55 -5.02 1.00
N VAL A 73 10.00 -3.97 1.62
CA VAL A 73 9.42 -2.86 0.87
C VAL A 73 10.54 -2.32 -0.03
N PHE A 74 10.68 -2.84 -1.24
CA PHE A 74 11.39 -2.14 -2.29
C PHE A 74 10.54 -0.92 -2.63
N ILE A 75 10.76 0.18 -1.91
CA ILE A 75 10.71 1.48 -2.57
C ILE A 75 11.57 1.25 -3.82
N ARG A 76 10.98 1.36 -5.02
CA ARG A 76 11.76 1.50 -6.24
C ARG A 76 12.49 2.84 -6.16
N ALA A 77 13.49 2.94 -5.28
CA ALA A 77 14.58 3.86 -5.46
C ALA A 77 15.26 3.35 -6.73
N ALA A 78 15.05 4.07 -7.83
CA ALA A 78 15.81 3.90 -9.05
C ALA A 78 17.25 3.54 -8.69
N SER A 79 17.73 2.35 -9.08
CA SER A 79 18.91 1.70 -8.51
C SER A 79 19.99 2.73 -8.15
N PHE A 80 20.04 3.01 -6.84
CA PHE A 80 20.61 4.23 -6.30
C PHE A 80 21.96 3.88 -5.68
N LYS A 81 23.04 3.92 -6.48
CA LYS A 81 24.38 3.59 -5.97
C LYS A 81 24.91 4.78 -5.19
N THR A 82 25.24 4.58 -3.92
CA THR A 82 26.00 5.57 -3.15
C THR A 82 27.49 5.40 -3.49
N LYS A 83 28.13 6.47 -3.95
CA LYS A 83 29.58 6.52 -4.23
C LYS A 83 30.19 7.56 -3.29
N ARG A 84 31.33 7.25 -2.68
CA ARG A 84 32.08 8.20 -1.85
C ARG A 84 33.00 9.01 -2.76
N ALA A 85 32.85 10.33 -2.76
CA ALA A 85 33.77 11.22 -3.46
C ALA A 85 35.11 11.32 -2.70
N PRO A 86 36.22 11.70 -3.37
CA PRO A 86 37.51 11.93 -2.73
C PRO A 86 37.46 13.01 -1.63
N SER A 87 36.51 13.95 -1.73
CA SER A 87 36.21 14.98 -0.73
C SER A 87 35.46 14.45 0.51
N GLY A 88 35.12 13.15 0.54
CA GLY A 88 34.36 12.52 1.63
C GLY A 88 32.82 12.61 1.48
N ALA A 89 32.30 13.36 0.51
CA ALA A 89 30.85 13.49 0.28
C ALA A 89 30.22 12.17 -0.21
N ARG A 90 29.03 11.84 0.30
CA ARG A 90 28.22 10.70 -0.17
C ARG A 90 27.38 11.14 -1.36
N LEU A 91 27.82 10.79 -2.58
CA LEU A 91 27.09 11.09 -3.79
C LEU A 91 26.03 10.06 -4.05
N VAL A 92 24.93 10.58 -4.56
CA VAL A 92 23.75 9.82 -4.87
C VAL A 92 23.70 9.76 -6.43
N CYS A 93 23.94 8.58 -7.05
CA CYS A 93 23.82 8.32 -8.50
C CYS A 93 22.63 7.42 -8.92
N MET A 94 21.92 7.80 -9.99
CA MET A 94 20.85 7.00 -10.60
C MET A 94 21.42 6.12 -11.73
N SER A 95 21.26 4.80 -11.65
CA SER A 95 21.91 3.82 -12.55
C SER A 95 21.75 4.03 -14.07
N ALA A 96 20.70 4.71 -14.53
CA ALA A 96 20.44 4.95 -15.95
C ALA A 96 21.21 6.15 -16.54
N SER A 97 22.00 6.86 -15.74
CA SER A 97 22.86 7.96 -16.23
C SER A 97 24.06 8.07 -15.30
N LEU A 98 25.28 7.89 -15.81
CA LEU A 98 26.56 8.06 -15.09
C LEU A 98 26.78 9.48 -14.49
N ARG A 99 25.75 10.32 -14.43
CA ARG A 99 25.75 11.65 -13.81
C ARG A 99 25.33 11.52 -12.35
N CYS A 100 26.29 11.32 -11.47
CA CYS A 100 26.08 11.47 -10.03
C CYS A 100 25.89 12.97 -9.72
N ARG A 101 24.75 13.36 -9.14
CA ARG A 101 24.54 14.74 -8.68
C ARG A 101 24.68 14.73 -7.16
N ALA A 102 25.58 15.54 -6.62
CA ALA A 102 25.64 15.72 -5.17
C ALA A 102 24.28 16.27 -4.69
N PRO A 103 23.71 15.74 -3.59
CA PRO A 103 22.59 16.40 -2.94
C PRO A 103 23.13 17.70 -2.34
N LEU A 104 23.10 18.79 -3.12
CA LEU A 104 23.36 20.12 -2.60
C LEU A 104 22.14 20.51 -1.78
N PHE A 105 22.17 20.19 -0.48
CA PHE A 105 21.47 21.02 0.48
C PHE A 105 22.10 22.43 0.38
N GLY A 106 21.40 23.34 -0.30
CA GLY A 106 21.62 24.79 -0.14
C GLY A 106 22.63 25.50 -1.05
N ALA A 107 22.73 25.20 -2.35
CA ALA A 107 23.47 26.09 -3.27
C ALA A 107 22.77 26.29 -4.63
N ARG A 108 22.48 27.56 -4.87
CA ARG A 108 21.89 28.26 -6.02
C ARG A 108 22.18 27.61 -7.38
N TRP A 109 21.10 27.34 -8.11
CA TRP A 109 21.08 26.99 -9.54
C TRP A 109 21.76 28.07 -10.38
N ILE A 110 22.88 27.74 -11.04
CA ILE A 110 23.26 28.33 -12.33
C ILE A 110 23.71 27.17 -13.22
N ALA A 111 22.86 26.82 -14.18
CA ALA A 111 23.23 25.92 -15.28
C ALA A 111 24.03 26.72 -16.31
N ASN A 112 25.33 26.44 -16.50
CA ASN A 112 25.99 26.69 -17.78
C ASN A 112 27.39 26.04 -17.88
N ALA A 113 27.68 25.44 -19.05
CA ALA A 113 29.00 25.05 -19.59
C ALA A 113 29.79 23.94 -18.83
N ALA A 114 30.50 22.99 -19.42
CA ALA A 114 31.04 22.75 -20.76
C ALA A 114 31.23 21.23 -20.95
N ARG A 115 30.74 20.62 -22.05
CA ARG A 115 31.51 20.17 -23.23
C ARG A 115 32.73 19.27 -22.96
N HIS A 116 32.63 18.03 -23.45
CA HIS A 116 33.64 17.21 -24.15
C HIS A 116 34.99 16.89 -23.49
N ALA A 117 35.23 15.60 -23.21
CA ALA A 117 36.48 14.92 -23.60
C ALA A 117 36.27 13.38 -23.67
N PRO A 118 36.90 12.70 -24.66
CA PRO A 118 36.65 11.30 -25.04
C PRO A 118 37.37 10.25 -24.18
N HIS A 119 36.91 9.01 -24.32
CA HIS A 119 37.49 7.79 -23.79
C HIS A 119 38.86 7.51 -24.43
N ASP A 120 39.88 7.27 -23.61
CA ASP A 120 41.04 6.47 -23.99
C ASP A 120 41.30 5.43 -22.89
N VAL A 121 41.26 4.16 -23.29
CA VAL A 121 41.64 2.98 -22.51
C VAL A 121 42.96 2.48 -23.08
N SER A 122 43.96 2.34 -22.22
CA SER A 122 45.11 1.43 -22.39
C SER A 122 45.17 0.53 -21.16
#